data_AF-A0A6A5S5H9-F1
#
_entry.id   AF-A0A6A5S5H9-F1
#
_cell.length_a   1.000
_cell.length_b   1.000
_cell.length_c   1.000
_cell.angle_alpha   90.00
_cell.angle_beta   90.00
_cell.angle_gamma   90.00
#
_symmetry.space_group_name_H-M   'P 1'
#
loop_
_entity.id
_entity.type
_entity.pdbx_description
1 polymer ?
#
loop_
_entity_poly.entity_id
_entity_poly.type
_entity_poly.pdbx_seq_one_letter_code
_entity_poly.pdbx_strand_id
1 'polypeptide(L)' 'GHEQVVKLLLEKNADINAQGGYYCNALQAASEGGHEHVVKLLKGADAKVALEQGIEEL' A
#
# COMPACT_ATOMS: atom_id res chain seq x y z
N GLY A 1 -1.33 -15.72 -2.10
CA GLY A 1 -1.52 -14.26 -2.23
C GLY A 1 -0.77 -13.76 -3.46
N HIS A 2 -1.29 -12.74 -4.13
CA HIS A 2 -0.72 -12.18 -5.37
C HIS A 2 0.40 -11.15 -5.10
N GLU A 3 1.40 -11.51 -4.30
CA GLU A 3 2.44 -10.58 -3.80
C GLU A 3 3.26 -9.92 -4.90
N GLN A 4 3.62 -10.67 -5.95
CA GLN A 4 4.40 -10.15 -7.08
C GLN A 4 3.62 -9.09 -7.86
N VAL A 5 2.30 -9.27 -7.99
CA VAL A 5 1.43 -8.28 -8.62
C VAL A 5 1.36 -7.01 -7.76
N VAL A 6 1.23 -7.15 -6.44
CA VAL A 6 1.24 -6.00 -5.52
C VAL A 6 2.55 -5.21 -5.62
N LYS A 7 3.71 -5.89 -5.65
CA LYS A 7 5.02 -5.22 -5.84
C LYS A 7 5.08 -4.45 -7.16
N LEU A 8 4.67 -5.06 -8.27
CA LEU A 8 4.65 -4.39 -9.57
C LEU A 8 3.75 -3.15 -9.58
N LEU A 9 2.59 -3.21 -8.93
CA LEU A 9 1.68 -2.08 -8.81
C LEU A 9 2.28 -0.93 -7.98
N LEU A 10 2.94 -1.27 -6.87
CA LEU A 10 3.64 -0.29 -6.04
C LEU A 10 4.80 0.39 -6.79
N GLU A 11 5.56 -0.37 -7.58
CA GLU A 11 6.62 0.17 -8.44
C GLU A 11 6.08 1.12 -9.52
N LYS A 12 4.81 0.97 -9.89
CA LYS A 12 4.12 1.85 -10.85
C LYS A 12 3.40 3.02 -10.19
N ASN A 13 3.66 3.30 -8.91
CA ASN A 13 3.01 4.35 -8.13
C ASN A 13 1.47 4.21 -8.15
N ALA A 14 0.95 2.98 -8.13
CA ALA A 14 -0.47 2.76 -7.93
C ALA A 14 -0.91 3.40 -6.60
N ASP A 15 -2.06 4.08 -6.62
CA ASP A 15 -2.63 4.67 -5.41
C ASP A 15 -3.04 3.55 -4.43
N ILE A 16 -2.24 3.39 -3.39
CA ILE A 16 -2.44 2.39 -2.33
C ILE A 16 -3.68 2.69 -1.46
N ASN A 17 -4.09 3.95 -1.44
CA ASN A 17 -5.23 4.45 -0.68
C ASN A 17 -6.50 4.52 -1.54
N ALA A 18 -6.41 4.12 -2.81
CA ALA A 18 -7.56 4.05 -3.70
C ALA A 18 -8.68 3.24 -3.06
N GLN A 19 -9.85 3.87 -2.96
CA GLN A 19 -11.03 3.18 -2.46
C GLN A 19 -11.56 2.21 -3.52
N GLY A 20 -11.56 0.92 -3.19
CA GLY A 20 -12.26 -0.13 -3.91
C GLY A 20 -13.73 -0.24 -3.46
N GLY A 21 -14.38 -1.33 -3.92
CA GLY A 21 -15.77 -1.64 -3.56
C GLY A 21 -15.94 -2.07 -2.10
N TYR A 22 -16.43 -3.29 -1.87
CA TYR A 22 -16.90 -3.74 -0.56
C TYR A 22 -15.90 -3.60 0.60
N TYR A 23 -14.60 -3.69 0.32
CA TYR A 23 -13.53 -3.72 1.33
C TYR A 23 -12.85 -2.38 1.59
N CYS A 24 -13.33 -1.27 1.02
CA CYS A 24 -12.74 0.06 1.11
C CYS A 24 -11.34 0.17 0.51
N ASN A 25 -10.26 -0.42 1.03
CA ASN A 25 -8.92 -0.35 0.40
C ASN A 25 -8.20 -1.70 0.34
N ALA A 26 -7.08 -1.73 -0.38
CA ALA A 26 -6.28 -2.94 -0.59
C ALA A 26 -5.76 -3.55 0.74
N LEU A 27 -5.49 -2.71 1.76
CA LEU A 27 -5.01 -3.16 3.06
C LEU A 27 -6.10 -3.90 3.84
N GLN A 28 -7.33 -3.39 3.81
CA GLN A 28 -8.49 -4.01 4.45
C GLN A 28 -8.86 -5.33 3.77
N ALA A 29 -8.88 -5.37 2.43
CA ALA A 29 -9.11 -6.61 1.68
C ALA A 29 -8.04 -7.67 1.99
N ALA A 30 -6.76 -7.28 2.05
CA ALA A 30 -5.68 -8.19 2.40
C ALA A 30 -5.76 -8.69 3.85
N SER A 31 -6.26 -7.85 4.77
CA SER A 31 -6.42 -8.22 6.17
C SER A 31 -7.57 -9.19 6.38
N GLU A 32 -8.70 -8.98 5.71
CA GLU A 32 -9.86 -9.89 5.77
C GLU A 32 -9.55 -11.27 5.20
N GLY A 33 -8.81 -11.33 4.09
CA GLY A 33 -8.34 -12.58 3.49
C GLY A 33 -7.15 -13.25 4.19
N GLY A 34 -6.65 -12.70 5.30
CA GLY A 34 -5.51 -13.26 6.05
C GLY A 34 -4.18 -13.24 5.29
N HIS A 35 -3.98 -12.32 4.35
CA HIS A 35 -2.80 -12.24 3.51
C HIS A 35 -1.67 -11.44 4.19
N GLU A 36 -1.08 -11.98 5.25
CA GLU A 36 -0.11 -11.28 6.11
C GLU A 36 1.06 -10.62 5.36
N HIS A 37 1.64 -11.30 4.36
CA HIS A 37 2.75 -10.76 3.57
C HIS A 37 2.31 -9.56 2.71
N VAL A 38 1.09 -9.58 2.18
CA VAL A 38 0.52 -8.46 1.41
C VAL A 38 0.26 -7.27 2.33
N VAL A 39 -0.25 -7.51 3.55
CA VAL A 39 -0.42 -6.47 4.57
C VAL A 39 0.90 -5.78 4.91
N LYS A 40 1.98 -6.55 5.08
CA LYS A 40 3.32 -6.00 5.34
C LYS A 40 3.83 -5.13 4.17
N LEU A 41 3.62 -5.57 2.92
CA LEU A 41 4.01 -4.81 1.73
C LEU A 41 3.26 -3.48 1.63
N LEU A 42 1.93 -3.50 1.81
CA LEU A 42 1.10 -2.30 1.72
C LEU A 42 1.39 -1.30 2.83
N LYS A 43 1.60 -1.77 4.08
CA LYS A 43 2.02 -0.89 5.20
C LYS A 43 3.37 -0.20 4.94
N GLY A 44 4.33 -0.92 4.36
CA GLY A 44 5.63 -0.34 4.02
C GLY A 44 5.56 0.70 2.90
N ALA A 45 4.63 0.53 1.95
CA ALA A 45 4.41 1.49 0.88
C ALA A 45 3.80 2.81 1.39
N ASP A 46 2.82 2.73 2.30
CA ASP A 46 2.18 3.92 2.90
C ASP A 46 3.16 4.74 3.73
N ALA A 47 4.06 4.07 4.46
CA ALA A 47 5.14 4.72 5.20
C ALA A 47 6.16 5.44 4.29
N LYS A 48 6.29 5.05 3.01
CA LYS A 48 7.23 5.69 2.06
C LYS A 48 6.70 7.03 1.55
N VAL A 49 5.37 7.24 1.52
CA VAL A 49 4.76 8.50 1.07
C VAL A 49 5.04 9.66 2.05
N ALA A 50 5.29 9.38 3.33
CA ALA A 50 5.54 10.40 4.35
C ALA A 50 6.96 11.00 4.35
N LEU A 51 7.91 10.49 3.54
CA LEU A 51 9.30 10.95 3.56
C LEU A 51 9.69 11.91 2.42
N GLU A 52 8.77 12.26 1.52
CA GLU A 52 9.07 13.17 0.39
C GLU A 52 8.47 14.59 0.54
N GLN A 53 7.86 14.93 1.68
CA GLN A 53 7.40 16.30 1.93
C GLN A 53 8.11 16.94 3.14
N GLY A 54 9.22 17.62 2.84
CA GLY A 54 9.55 18.91 3.45
C GLY A 54 10.21 18.91 4.84
N ILE A 55 11.53 18.71 4.89
CA ILE A 55 12.39 19.49 5.80
C ILE A 55 13.67 19.91 5.06
N GLU A 56 13.53 20.91 4.19
CA GLU A 56 14.58 21.93 4.04
C GLU A 56 14.00 23.20 4.70
N GLU A 57 14.13 23.30 6.02
CA GLU A 57 14.04 24.60 6.70
C GLU A 57 15.43 25.26 6.61
N LEU A 58 15.51 26.38 5.87
CA LEU A 58 16.57 27.39 6.01
C LEU A 58 16.15 28.41 7.06
#